data_AF-A0A3B6RSG9-F1
#
_entry.id   AF-A0A3B6RSG9-F1
#
_cell.length_a   1.000
_cell.length_b   1.000
_cell.length_c   1.000
_cell.angle_alpha   90.00
_cell.angle_beta   90.00
_cell.angle_gamma   90.00
#
_symmetry.space_group_name_H-M   'P 1'
#
loop_
_entity.id
_entity.type
_entity.pdbx_description
1 polymer ?
#
loop_
_entity_poly.entity_id
_entity_poly.type
_entity_poly.pdbx_seq_one_letter_code
_entity_poly.pdbx_strand_id
1 'polypeptide(L)'
;MVEARDWINKFESIKDYSGWNPILEFVPDGSPPHGVTSVWGIAGVGKSAPVRSFYYKSMIGDLEPVRKYSWVDVPQPFDLTDFCRQLYMDFNSDDLEEKETAAVRMIEGQDPIQGCRKFLQEDDYFVVFDGLCSIHDWDQIKEVLLSEPIKGSIFVITNEKGVATHCVDDREDRVFNVKGLGADTALALFTKT
;
A
#
# COMPACT_ATOMS: atom_id res chain seq x y z
N MET A 1 8.31 -7.44 -10.88
CA MET A 1 7.92 -7.55 -12.29
C MET A 1 7.53 -8.97 -12.58
N VAL A 2 8.37 -9.98 -12.29
CA VAL A 2 7.94 -11.39 -12.33
C VAL A 2 6.84 -11.66 -11.31
N GLU A 3 7.05 -11.30 -10.03
CA GLU A 3 6.05 -11.48 -8.98
C GLU A 3 4.73 -10.73 -9.27
N ALA A 4 4.85 -9.47 -9.72
CA ALA A 4 3.70 -8.66 -10.11
C ALA A 4 2.89 -9.31 -11.25
N ARG A 5 3.56 -9.85 -12.28
CA ARG A 5 2.91 -10.52 -13.42
C ARG A 5 2.27 -11.83 -13.00
N ASP A 6 2.95 -12.64 -12.18
CA ASP A 6 2.42 -13.90 -11.67
C ASP A 6 1.16 -13.67 -10.82
N TRP A 7 1.17 -12.61 -9.99
CA TRP A 7 0.00 -12.24 -9.20
C TRP A 7 -1.17 -11.79 -10.08
N ILE A 8 -0.94 -10.89 -11.04
CA ILE A 8 -1.99 -10.41 -11.97
C ILE A 8 -2.62 -11.58 -12.71
N ASN A 9 -1.82 -12.49 -13.29
CA ASN A 9 -2.32 -13.66 -14.01
C ASN A 9 -3.20 -14.55 -13.12
N LYS A 10 -2.82 -14.74 -11.86
CA LYS A 10 -3.61 -15.51 -10.89
C LYS A 10 -4.91 -14.80 -10.52
N PHE A 11 -4.88 -13.47 -10.39
CA PHE A 11 -6.00 -12.69 -9.86
C PHE A 11 -7.01 -12.24 -10.93
N GLU A 12 -6.58 -11.99 -12.17
CA GLU A 12 -7.52 -11.70 -13.28
C GLU A 12 -8.43 -12.90 -13.56
N SER A 13 -7.91 -14.12 -13.43
CA SER A 13 -8.70 -15.36 -13.42
C SER A 13 -9.78 -15.40 -12.32
N ILE A 14 -9.69 -14.57 -11.27
CA ILE A 14 -10.68 -14.46 -10.20
C ILE A 14 -11.71 -13.35 -10.51
N LYS A 15 -11.31 -12.27 -11.18
CA LYS A 15 -12.18 -11.13 -11.54
C LYS A 15 -13.27 -11.47 -12.56
N ASP A 16 -12.98 -12.37 -13.50
CA ASP A 16 -13.93 -12.76 -14.56
C ASP A 16 -15.26 -13.35 -14.03
N TYR A 17 -15.31 -13.78 -12.77
CA TYR A 17 -16.49 -14.42 -12.18
C TYR A 17 -17.32 -13.53 -11.25
N SER A 18 -16.73 -12.48 -10.67
CA SER A 18 -17.43 -11.60 -9.72
C SER A 18 -17.95 -10.32 -10.36
N GLY A 19 -17.46 -9.94 -11.55
CA GLY A 19 -17.71 -8.62 -12.13
C GLY A 19 -17.19 -7.46 -11.28
N TRP A 20 -16.49 -7.75 -10.17
CA TRP A 20 -15.99 -6.78 -9.22
C TRP A 20 -14.62 -6.31 -9.68
N ASN A 21 -14.54 -5.03 -10.09
CA ASN A 21 -13.28 -4.37 -10.36
C ASN A 21 -12.96 -3.40 -9.23
N PRO A 22 -12.23 -3.84 -8.18
CA PRO A 22 -11.91 -3.00 -7.04
C PRO A 22 -11.22 -1.70 -7.45
N ILE A 23 -10.45 -1.75 -8.53
CA ILE A 23 -9.68 -0.61 -9.05
C ILE A 23 -10.60 0.57 -9.40
N LEU A 24 -11.81 0.32 -9.90
CA LEU A 24 -12.78 1.38 -10.21
C LEU A 24 -13.39 2.01 -8.95
N GLU A 25 -13.40 1.30 -7.83
CA GLU A 25 -13.83 1.89 -6.55
C GLU A 25 -12.74 2.84 -6.02
N PHE A 26 -11.47 2.45 -6.08
CA PHE A 26 -10.37 3.29 -5.57
C PHE A 26 -10.02 4.44 -6.51
N VAL A 27 -10.13 4.23 -7.82
CA VAL A 27 -9.57 5.12 -8.84
C VAL A 27 -10.44 5.12 -10.10
N PRO A 28 -11.43 6.03 -10.18
CA PRO A 28 -12.34 6.13 -11.34
C PRO A 28 -11.63 6.53 -12.65
N ASP A 29 -10.53 7.28 -12.56
CA ASP A 29 -9.79 7.84 -13.70
C ASP A 29 -8.56 7.00 -14.12
N GLY A 30 -8.27 5.91 -13.42
CA GLY A 30 -7.11 5.04 -13.65
C GLY A 30 -5.76 5.61 -13.20
N SER A 31 -5.69 6.73 -12.49
CA SER A 31 -4.42 7.28 -11.97
C SER A 31 -4.32 7.20 -10.44
N PRO A 32 -3.20 6.72 -9.86
CA PRO A 32 -3.04 6.70 -8.41
C PRO A 32 -3.32 8.10 -7.80
N PRO A 33 -4.26 8.24 -6.84
CA PRO A 33 -4.63 9.54 -6.31
C PRO A 33 -3.49 10.10 -5.47
N HIS A 34 -2.98 11.27 -5.83
CA HIS A 34 -2.00 11.97 -5.01
C HIS A 34 -2.52 12.21 -3.58
N GLY A 35 -1.70 11.87 -2.59
CA GLY A 35 -2.01 11.93 -1.17
C GLY A 35 -2.30 10.58 -0.55
N VAL A 36 -3.05 10.60 0.56
CA VAL A 36 -3.39 9.39 1.32
C VAL A 36 -4.77 8.87 0.92
N THR A 37 -4.88 7.57 0.77
CA THR A 37 -6.11 6.80 0.61
C THR A 37 -6.15 5.72 1.68
N SER A 38 -7.29 5.52 2.34
CA SER A 38 -7.41 4.53 3.42
C SER A 38 -8.41 3.45 3.09
N VAL A 39 -8.06 2.21 3.44
CA VAL A 39 -8.85 1.00 3.25
C VAL A 39 -9.07 0.35 4.59
N TRP A 40 -10.34 0.12 4.96
CA TRP A 40 -10.69 -0.50 6.22
C TRP A 40 -11.71 -1.62 6.07
N GLY A 41 -11.90 -2.38 7.15
CA GLY A 41 -12.78 -3.55 7.17
C GLY A 41 -12.29 -4.57 8.19
N ILE A 42 -13.13 -5.52 8.54
CA ILE A 42 -12.82 -6.51 9.58
C ILE A 42 -11.54 -7.31 9.29
N ALA A 43 -10.91 -7.84 10.32
CA ALA A 43 -9.74 -8.71 10.17
C ALA A 43 -10.07 -9.91 9.26
N GLY A 44 -9.15 -10.26 8.36
CA GLY A 44 -9.30 -11.41 7.46
C GLY A 44 -10.24 -11.20 6.25
N VAL A 45 -10.89 -10.05 6.10
CA VAL A 45 -11.82 -9.79 4.96
C VAL A 45 -11.12 -9.66 3.60
N GLY A 46 -9.78 -9.63 3.57
CA GLY A 46 -9.01 -9.53 2.33
C GLY A 46 -8.73 -8.10 1.85
N LYS A 47 -8.66 -7.11 2.75
CA LYS A 47 -8.37 -5.70 2.41
C LYS A 47 -7.15 -5.48 1.52
N SER A 48 -6.08 -6.24 1.76
CA SER A 48 -4.82 -6.11 1.03
C SER A 48 -4.93 -6.56 -0.43
N ALA A 49 -5.88 -7.45 -0.75
CA ALA A 49 -6.02 -8.00 -2.10
C ALA A 49 -6.35 -6.93 -3.18
N PRO A 50 -7.35 -6.05 -3.02
CA PRO A 50 -7.60 -5.00 -3.99
C PRO A 50 -6.46 -3.97 -4.08
N VAL A 51 -5.85 -3.58 -2.96
CA VAL A 51 -4.70 -2.65 -2.95
C VAL A 51 -3.50 -3.27 -3.67
N ARG A 52 -3.24 -4.57 -3.45
CA ARG A 52 -2.18 -5.32 -4.14
C ARG A 52 -2.42 -5.43 -5.64
N SER A 53 -3.68 -5.62 -6.06
CA SER A 53 -4.04 -5.56 -7.49
C SER A 53 -3.67 -4.22 -8.11
N PHE A 54 -3.91 -3.13 -7.39
CA PHE A 54 -3.64 -1.78 -7.88
C PHE A 54 -2.13 -1.46 -7.88
N TYR A 55 -1.44 -1.86 -6.81
CA TYR A 55 0.02 -1.79 -6.68
C TYR A 55 0.74 -2.44 -7.87
N TYR A 56 0.40 -3.69 -8.20
CA TYR A 56 1.07 -4.41 -9.29
C TYR A 56 0.72 -3.89 -10.69
N LYS A 57 -0.51 -3.42 -10.91
CA LYS A 57 -0.88 -2.79 -12.19
C LYS A 57 -0.16 -1.47 -12.41
N SER A 58 -0.01 -0.67 -11.35
CA SER A 58 0.81 0.54 -11.38
C SER A 58 2.26 0.19 -11.75
N MET A 59 2.81 -0.85 -11.12
CA MET A 59 4.20 -1.29 -11.33
C MET A 59 4.51 -1.80 -12.75
N ILE A 60 3.57 -2.50 -13.40
CA ILE A 60 3.78 -3.08 -14.74
C ILE A 60 3.52 -2.07 -15.87
N GLY A 61 3.06 -0.86 -15.54
CA GLY A 61 2.80 0.21 -16.50
C GLY A 61 1.44 0.09 -17.21
N ASP A 62 0.49 -0.63 -16.61
CA ASP A 62 -0.92 -0.57 -17.04
C ASP A 62 -1.56 0.79 -16.68
N LEU A 63 -0.90 1.57 -15.82
CA LEU A 63 -1.30 2.90 -15.34
C LEU A 63 -0.11 3.87 -15.49
N GLU A 64 -0.31 5.16 -15.19
CA GLU A 64 0.77 6.18 -15.22
C GLU A 64 2.01 5.68 -14.45
N PRO A 65 3.23 5.79 -15.03
CA PRO A 65 4.41 5.15 -14.47
C PRO A 65 4.87 5.88 -13.20
N VAL A 66 4.57 5.30 -12.05
CA VAL A 66 5.17 5.71 -10.77
C VAL A 66 6.59 5.17 -10.71
N ARG A 67 7.53 5.97 -10.21
CA ARG A 67 8.97 5.65 -10.26
C ARG A 67 9.42 4.70 -9.18
N LYS A 68 8.78 4.74 -8.02
CA LYS A 68 9.17 3.94 -6.86
C LYS A 68 7.97 3.33 -6.16
N TYR A 69 8.17 2.12 -5.66
CA TYR A 69 7.13 1.33 -5.00
C TYR A 69 7.66 0.77 -3.70
N SER A 70 6.78 0.67 -2.69
CA SER A 70 7.06 -0.05 -1.46
C SER A 70 5.79 -0.54 -0.78
N TRP A 71 5.87 -1.70 -0.13
CA TRP A 71 4.84 -2.28 0.70
C TRP A 71 5.42 -2.61 2.08
N VAL A 72 4.85 -2.03 3.12
CA VAL A 72 5.28 -2.24 4.49
C VAL A 72 4.18 -2.86 5.31
N ASP A 73 4.47 -4.01 5.91
CA ASP A 73 3.66 -4.54 7.00
C ASP A 73 4.02 -3.75 8.27
N VAL A 74 3.09 -2.94 8.76
CA VAL A 74 3.32 -2.05 9.89
C VAL A 74 3.70 -2.87 11.13
N PRO A 75 4.87 -2.63 11.75
CA PRO A 75 5.32 -3.37 12.92
C PRO A 75 4.30 -3.35 14.06
N GLN A 76 4.18 -4.48 14.77
CA GLN A 76 3.34 -4.60 15.97
C GLN A 76 4.15 -5.27 17.09
N PRO A 77 4.49 -4.56 18.19
CA PRO A 77 4.17 -3.15 18.46
C PRO A 77 4.85 -2.18 17.47
N PHE A 78 4.27 -0.99 17.31
CA PHE A 78 4.81 0.01 16.39
C PHE A 78 6.17 0.53 16.87
N ASP A 79 7.13 0.55 15.95
CA ASP A 79 8.42 1.23 16.09
C ASP A 79 8.73 1.96 14.77
N LEU A 80 8.94 3.28 14.86
CA LEU A 80 9.15 4.12 13.70
C LEU A 80 10.45 3.79 12.96
N THR A 81 11.49 3.35 13.68
CA THR A 81 12.78 3.01 13.06
C THR A 81 12.67 1.72 12.26
N ASP A 82 12.02 0.70 12.81
CA ASP A 82 11.78 -0.57 12.13
C ASP A 82 10.81 -0.40 10.96
N PHE A 83 9.76 0.44 11.12
CA PHE A 83 8.88 0.82 10.03
C PHE A 83 9.66 1.48 8.88
N CYS A 84 10.48 2.49 9.18
CA CYS A 84 11.33 3.14 8.18
C CYS A 84 12.34 2.16 7.57
N ARG A 85 12.89 1.23 8.37
CA ARG A 85 13.80 0.21 7.86
C ARG A 85 13.11 -0.67 6.82
N GLN A 86 11.91 -1.16 7.10
CA GLN A 86 11.14 -1.98 6.15
C GLN A 86 10.76 -1.18 4.90
N LEU A 87 10.28 0.04 5.08
CA LEU A 87 9.96 0.95 3.97
C LEU A 87 11.17 1.13 3.05
N TYR A 88 12.33 1.45 3.63
CA TYR A 88 13.55 1.69 2.87
C TYR A 88 14.11 0.44 2.19
N MET A 89 13.96 -0.74 2.80
CA MET A 89 14.43 -2.02 2.23
C MET A 89 13.56 -2.53 1.09
N ASP A 90 12.24 -2.27 1.15
CA ASP A 90 11.32 -2.72 0.11
C ASP A 90 11.28 -1.76 -1.10
N PHE A 91 12.08 -0.69 -1.08
CA PHE A 91 12.24 0.19 -2.23
C PHE A 91 12.65 -0.59 -3.47
N ASN A 92 11.91 -0.30 -4.54
CA ASN A 92 12.15 -0.81 -5.88
C ASN A 92 12.26 -2.33 -5.84
N SER A 93 11.15 -2.98 -5.47
CA SER A 93 11.12 -4.40 -5.14
C SER A 93 11.73 -5.34 -6.20
N ASP A 94 11.91 -4.83 -7.43
CA ASP A 94 12.49 -5.50 -8.59
C ASP A 94 13.94 -5.14 -8.95
N ASP A 95 14.49 -4.05 -8.41
CA ASP A 95 15.87 -3.63 -8.66
C ASP A 95 16.79 -4.15 -7.54
N LEU A 96 17.48 -5.24 -7.85
CA LEU A 96 18.39 -5.89 -6.91
C LEU A 96 19.59 -5.00 -6.53
N GLU A 97 20.06 -4.14 -7.44
CA GLU A 97 21.23 -3.29 -7.21
C GLU A 97 20.90 -2.17 -6.22
N GLU A 98 19.70 -1.59 -6.32
CA GLU A 98 19.22 -0.59 -5.36
C GLU A 98 18.91 -1.22 -4.00
N LYS A 99 18.37 -2.44 -3.95
CA LYS A 99 18.19 -3.18 -2.70
C LYS A 99 19.49 -3.49 -1.99
N GLU A 100 20.50 -3.98 -2.72
CA GLU A 100 21.83 -4.23 -2.16
C GLU A 100 22.47 -2.93 -1.67
N THR A 101 22.34 -1.84 -2.43
CA THR A 101 22.82 -0.51 -2.04
C THR A 101 22.13 0.00 -0.77
N ALA A 102 20.81 -0.17 -0.66
CA ALA A 102 20.04 0.19 0.52
C ALA A 102 20.49 -0.61 1.76
N ALA A 103 20.70 -1.92 1.60
CA ALA A 103 21.20 -2.79 2.66
C ALA A 103 22.61 -2.40 3.12
N VAL A 104 23.53 -2.09 2.18
CA VAL A 104 24.89 -1.62 2.51
C VAL A 104 24.83 -0.31 3.30
N ARG A 105 24.02 0.65 2.88
CA ARG A 105 23.84 1.93 3.60
C ARG A 105 23.34 1.75 5.03
N MET A 106 22.47 0.76 5.27
CA MET A 106 22.03 0.43 6.63
C MET A 106 23.14 -0.19 7.47
N ILE A 107 23.93 -1.10 6.89
CA ILE A 107 25.09 -1.70 7.57
C ILE A 107 26.13 -0.64 7.93
N GLU A 108 26.29 0.37 7.07
CA GLU A 108 27.15 1.54 7.29
C GLU A 108 26.59 2.55 8.32
N GLY A 109 25.42 2.25 8.92
CA GLY A 109 24.84 3.02 10.02
C GLY A 109 24.04 4.24 9.58
N GLN A 110 23.54 4.30 8.35
CA GLN A 110 22.61 5.35 7.96
C GLN A 110 21.31 5.26 8.77
N ASP A 111 20.83 6.43 9.19
CA ASP A 111 19.55 6.59 9.88
C ASP A 111 18.38 6.24 8.94
N PRO A 112 17.63 5.15 9.20
CA PRO A 112 16.51 4.73 8.35
C PRO A 112 15.44 5.82 8.21
N ILE A 113 15.24 6.64 9.24
CA ILE A 113 14.22 7.70 9.24
C ILE A 113 14.59 8.77 8.22
N GLN A 114 15.86 9.18 8.18
CA GLN A 114 16.34 10.14 7.18
C GLN A 114 16.26 9.57 5.76
N GLY A 115 16.57 8.28 5.59
CA GLY A 115 16.43 7.58 4.31
C GLY A 115 14.98 7.63 3.78
N CYS A 116 14.01 7.30 4.64
CA CYS A 116 12.59 7.34 4.29
C CYS A 116 12.09 8.75 4.00
N ARG A 117 12.46 9.74 4.84
CA ARG A 117 12.11 11.15 4.59
C ARG A 117 12.56 11.60 3.21
N LYS A 118 13.81 11.34 2.87
CA LYS A 118 14.39 11.75 1.59
C LYS A 118 13.63 11.12 0.41
N PHE A 119 13.35 9.82 0.51
CA PHE A 119 12.57 9.11 -0.52
C PHE A 119 11.18 9.72 -0.73
N LEU A 120 10.45 9.97 0.36
CA LEU A 120 9.09 10.51 0.30
C LEU A 120 9.05 11.99 -0.12
N GLN A 121 10.21 12.65 -0.23
CA GLN A 121 10.34 14.04 -0.67
C GLN A 121 10.81 14.19 -2.11
N GLU A 122 11.64 13.29 -2.64
CA GLU A 122 12.33 13.48 -3.92
C GLU A 122 11.56 12.91 -5.12
N ASP A 123 10.78 11.85 -4.91
CA ASP A 123 10.22 11.04 -6.00
C ASP A 123 8.70 11.02 -6.00
N ASP A 124 8.13 10.67 -7.15
CA ASP A 124 6.78 10.15 -7.22
C ASP A 124 6.81 8.67 -6.81
N TYR A 125 5.97 8.31 -5.84
CA TYR A 125 5.99 7.01 -5.19
C TYR A 125 4.60 6.45 -4.99
N PHE A 126 4.53 5.13 -4.93
CA PHE A 126 3.36 4.38 -4.50
C PHE A 126 3.75 3.55 -3.30
N VAL A 127 3.19 3.87 -2.14
CA VAL A 127 3.54 3.21 -0.88
C VAL A 127 2.30 2.64 -0.21
N VAL A 128 2.41 1.44 0.33
CA VAL A 128 1.34 0.79 1.11
C VAL A 128 1.80 0.57 2.54
N PHE A 129 0.98 0.99 3.51
CA PHE A 129 1.11 0.70 4.93
C PHE A 129 0.03 -0.31 5.33
N ASP A 130 0.38 -1.59 5.41
CA ASP A 130 -0.54 -2.67 5.73
C ASP A 130 -0.55 -2.99 7.22
N GLY A 131 -1.72 -2.85 7.86
CA GLY A 131 -1.91 -3.22 9.26
C GLY A 131 -1.71 -2.09 10.27
N LEU A 132 -1.94 -0.83 9.89
CA LEU A 132 -1.85 0.29 10.82
C LEU A 132 -2.96 0.21 11.88
N CYS A 133 -2.61 0.21 13.16
CA CYS A 133 -3.56 -0.09 14.24
C CYS A 133 -4.03 1.13 15.03
N SER A 134 -3.31 2.26 15.03
CA SER A 134 -3.65 3.40 15.87
C SER A 134 -3.47 4.76 15.18
N ILE A 135 -4.26 5.73 15.64
CA ILE A 135 -4.15 7.14 15.24
C ILE A 135 -2.79 7.71 15.67
N HIS A 136 -2.31 7.30 16.84
CA HIS A 136 -1.05 7.79 17.38
C HIS A 136 0.15 7.40 16.48
N ASP A 137 0.17 6.15 16.00
CA ASP A 137 1.23 5.67 15.11
C ASP A 137 1.18 6.42 13.78
N TRP A 138 -0.02 6.67 13.25
CA TRP A 138 -0.20 7.52 12.06
C TRP A 138 0.33 8.94 12.28
N ASP A 139 -0.02 9.58 13.40
CA ASP A 139 0.40 10.95 13.69
C ASP A 139 1.93 11.05 13.77
N GLN A 140 2.59 10.06 14.38
CA GLN A 140 4.05 9.96 14.38
C GLN A 140 4.62 9.83 12.96
N ILE A 141 4.06 8.94 12.13
CA ILE A 141 4.47 8.77 10.73
C ILE A 141 4.29 10.08 9.97
N LYS A 142 3.15 10.75 10.12
CA LYS A 142 2.81 11.98 9.41
C LYS A 142 3.72 13.13 9.80
N GLU A 143 3.92 13.34 11.11
CA GLU A 143 4.81 14.38 11.64
C GLU A 143 6.25 14.17 11.17
N VAL A 144 6.73 12.92 11.23
CA VAL A 144 8.13 12.63 10.92
C VAL A 144 8.34 12.60 9.41
N LEU A 145 7.54 11.88 8.65
CA LEU A 145 7.83 11.54 7.25
C LEU A 145 7.10 12.41 6.22
N LEU A 146 5.95 12.99 6.58
CA LEU A 146 5.02 13.65 5.65
C LEU A 146 4.79 15.12 5.98
N SER A 147 5.82 15.81 6.50
CA SER A 147 5.77 17.22 6.89
C SER A 147 5.60 18.20 5.72
N GLU A 148 5.89 17.75 4.51
CA GLU A 148 5.73 18.49 3.25
C GLU A 148 4.52 17.96 2.47
N PRO A 149 3.96 18.71 1.51
CA PRO A 149 2.89 18.20 0.66
C PRO A 149 3.28 16.87 0.00
N ILE A 150 2.39 15.88 0.16
CA ILE A 150 2.60 14.53 -0.38
C ILE A 150 2.68 14.60 -1.90
N LYS A 151 3.78 14.09 -2.46
CA LYS A 151 4.08 14.10 -3.89
C LYS A 151 3.69 12.82 -4.62
N GLY A 152 3.36 11.75 -3.89
CA GLY A 152 2.97 10.45 -4.43
C GLY A 152 1.64 9.95 -3.87
N SER A 153 1.45 8.63 -3.92
CA SER A 153 0.27 7.92 -3.42
C SER A 153 0.63 7.07 -2.21
N ILE A 154 -0.13 7.22 -1.13
CA ILE A 154 -0.01 6.41 0.10
C ILE A 154 -1.33 5.68 0.33
N PHE A 155 -1.29 4.36 0.39
CA PHE A 155 -2.42 3.54 0.79
C PHE A 155 -2.23 3.03 2.22
N VAL A 156 -3.18 3.33 3.10
CA VAL A 156 -3.20 2.80 4.47
C VAL A 156 -4.26 1.72 4.56
N ILE A 157 -3.88 0.53 5.02
CA ILE A 157 -4.80 -0.57 5.28
C ILE A 157 -4.91 -0.76 6.80
N THR A 158 -6.12 -0.77 7.33
CA THR A 158 -6.38 -0.90 8.76
C THR A 158 -7.65 -1.70 9.04
N ASN A 159 -7.79 -2.24 10.25
CA ASN A 159 -9.06 -2.80 10.72
C ASN A 159 -10.02 -1.71 11.26
N GLU A 160 -9.48 -0.56 11.64
CA GLU A 160 -10.17 0.44 12.44
C GLU A 160 -10.69 1.58 11.58
N LYS A 161 -12.02 1.76 11.52
CA LYS A 161 -12.63 2.87 10.77
C LYS A 161 -12.09 4.23 11.21
N GLY A 162 -11.94 4.44 12.53
CA GLY A 162 -11.44 5.71 13.08
C GLY A 162 -10.02 6.04 12.62
N VAL A 163 -9.15 5.03 12.55
CA VAL A 163 -7.78 5.20 12.00
C VAL A 163 -7.84 5.55 10.53
N ALA A 164 -8.65 4.85 9.73
CA ALA A 164 -8.79 5.11 8.30
C ALA A 164 -9.29 6.53 7.98
N THR A 165 -10.32 6.99 8.69
CA THR A 165 -10.86 8.35 8.52
C THR A 165 -9.83 9.41 8.91
N HIS A 166 -9.10 9.19 10.01
CA HIS A 166 -8.06 10.11 10.47
C HIS A 166 -6.88 10.21 9.50
N CYS A 167 -6.47 9.08 8.88
CA CYS A 167 -5.34 9.04 7.94
C CYS A 167 -5.53 9.94 6.71
N VAL A 168 -6.77 10.24 6.34
CA VAL A 168 -7.10 11.07 5.16
C VAL A 168 -7.57 12.47 5.51
N ASP A 169 -7.42 12.89 6.77
CA ASP A 169 -7.89 14.18 7.28
C ASP A 169 -9.41 14.36 7.09
N ASP A 170 -10.19 13.34 7.47
CA ASP A 170 -11.67 13.29 7.41
C ASP A 170 -12.28 13.43 6.00
N ARG A 171 -11.48 13.26 4.94
CA ARG A 171 -11.93 13.23 3.54
C ARG A 171 -12.59 11.89 3.20
N GLU A 172 -13.90 11.81 3.39
CA GLU A 172 -14.71 10.59 3.17
C GLU A 172 -14.60 10.00 1.75
N ASP A 173 -14.33 10.82 0.72
CA ASP A 173 -14.09 10.37 -0.65
C ASP A 173 -12.82 9.52 -0.82
N ARG A 174 -11.98 9.46 0.21
CA ARG A 174 -10.72 8.70 0.25
C ARG A 174 -10.71 7.56 1.26
N VAL A 175 -11.88 7.22 1.83
CA VAL A 175 -12.05 6.14 2.80
C VAL A 175 -12.89 5.01 2.20
N PHE A 176 -12.27 3.84 2.03
CA PHE A 176 -12.90 2.70 1.37
C PHE A 176 -13.12 1.56 2.36
N ASN A 177 -14.35 1.03 2.40
CA ASN A 177 -14.71 -0.10 3.26
C ASN A 177 -14.76 -1.40 2.45
N VAL A 178 -13.86 -2.33 2.74
CA VAL A 178 -13.89 -3.68 2.20
C VAL A 178 -14.81 -4.53 3.05
N LYS A 179 -15.94 -4.92 2.43
CA LYS A 179 -16.94 -5.79 3.05
C LYS A 179 -16.67 -7.25 2.71
N GLY A 180 -17.18 -8.13 3.55
CA GLY A 180 -17.19 -9.56 3.25
C GLY A 180 -17.96 -9.86 1.96
N LEU A 181 -17.52 -10.88 1.26
CA LEU A 181 -18.18 -11.34 0.05
C LEU A 181 -19.57 -11.89 0.35
N GLY A 182 -20.50 -11.69 -0.58
CA GLY A 182 -21.80 -12.36 -0.53
C GLY A 182 -21.65 -13.87 -0.62
N ALA A 183 -22.64 -14.61 -0.11
CA ALA A 183 -22.59 -16.07 -0.02
C ALA A 183 -22.32 -16.75 -1.37
N ASP A 184 -22.95 -16.28 -2.45
CA ASP A 184 -22.77 -16.85 -3.80
C ASP A 184 -21.35 -16.64 -4.33
N THR A 185 -20.78 -15.44 -4.14
CA THR A 185 -19.41 -15.13 -4.53
C THR A 185 -18.39 -15.91 -3.70
N ALA A 186 -18.62 -16.03 -2.39
CA ALA A 186 -17.77 -16.83 -1.51
C ALA A 186 -17.80 -18.32 -1.92
N LEU A 187 -18.99 -18.87 -2.20
CA LEU A 187 -19.14 -20.25 -2.68
C LEU A 187 -18.38 -20.47 -3.99
N ALA A 188 -18.53 -19.56 -4.96
CA ALA A 188 -17.82 -19.65 -6.23
C ALA A 188 -16.29 -19.70 -6.04
N LEU A 189 -15.76 -18.87 -5.13
CA LEU A 189 -14.32 -18.89 -4.80
C LEU A 189 -13.88 -20.22 -4.18
N PHE A 190 -14.65 -20.80 -3.26
CA PHE A 190 -14.28 -22.07 -2.61
C PHE A 190 -14.35 -23.27 -3.55
N THR A 191 -15.19 -23.22 -4.57
CA THR A 191 -15.32 -24.31 -5.55
C THR A 191 -14.24 -24.29 -6.64
N LYS A 192 -13.34 -23.31 -6.63
CA LYS A 192 -12.22 -23.21 -7.57
C LYS A 192 -11.07 -24.13 -7.11
N THR A 193 -10.87 -25.25 -7.83
CA THR A 193 -9.71 -26.14 -7.67
C THR A 193 -8.73 -25.91 -8.82
#